data_AF-A0A8J4UMI3-F1
#
_entry.id   AF-A0A8J4UMI3-F1
#
_cell.length_a   1.000
_cell.length_b   1.000
_cell.length_c   1.000
_cell.angle_alpha   90.00
_cell.angle_beta   90.00
_cell.angle_gamma   90.00
#
_symmetry.space_group_name_H-M   'P 1'
#
loop_
_entity.id
_entity.type
_entity.pdbx_description
1 polymer ?
#
loop_
_entity_poly.entity_id
_entity_poly.type
_entity_poly.pdbx_seq_one_letter_code
_entity_poly.pdbx_strand_id
1 'polypeptide(L)'
;LLSETQINMMKVVNSLRDVLDSVQKDGGGSERGLLKADLLQRAPVRSSIRPRGCSRGDGSQPRDCSDIYASGQREDGIYSVFPIHLPSGFQVYCDMSTDGGGWTVFQRREDGSVNFFREWAAYREGFGKITGEHWL
;
A
#
# COMPACT_ATOMS: atom_id res chain seq x y z
N LEU A 1 -16.06 13.03 -48.13
CA LEU A 1 -14.66 12.62 -47.92
C LEU A 1 -14.24 13.07 -46.53
N LEU A 2 -13.93 12.14 -45.62
CA LEU A 2 -13.40 12.48 -44.30
C LEU A 2 -11.92 12.87 -44.44
N SER A 3 -11.48 13.93 -43.76
CA SER A 3 -10.06 14.32 -43.70
C SER A 3 -9.21 13.16 -43.18
N GLU A 4 -7.96 13.04 -43.63
CA GLU A 4 -7.01 12.00 -43.17
C GLU A 4 -6.90 11.92 -41.64
N THR A 5 -7.07 13.05 -40.95
CA THR A 5 -7.13 13.15 -39.50
C THR A 5 -8.32 12.37 -38.89
N GLN A 6 -9.49 12.46 -39.52
CA GLN A 6 -10.71 11.76 -39.12
C GLN A 6 -10.58 10.24 -39.34
N ILE A 7 -9.89 9.84 -40.42
CA ILE A 7 -9.61 8.42 -40.70
C ILE A 7 -8.65 7.85 -39.66
N ASN A 8 -7.61 8.58 -39.27
CA ASN A 8 -6.67 8.13 -38.24
C ASN A 8 -7.32 8.06 -36.86
N MET A 9 -8.19 9.01 -36.51
CA MET A 9 -8.97 8.94 -35.26
C MET A 9 -9.89 7.72 -35.23
N MET A 10 -10.57 7.39 -36.35
CA MET A 10 -11.41 6.20 -36.42
C MET A 10 -10.62 4.89 -36.28
N LYS A 11 -9.39 4.83 -36.80
CA LYS A 11 -8.51 3.66 -36.60
C LYS A 11 -8.15 3.47 -35.13
N VAL A 12 -7.83 4.55 -34.42
CA VAL A 12 -7.52 4.50 -32.98
C VAL A 12 -8.75 4.05 -32.18
N VAL A 13 -9.93 4.61 -32.46
CA VAL A 13 -11.17 4.23 -31.77
C VAL A 13 -11.53 2.76 -32.00
N ASN A 14 -11.38 2.25 -33.22
CA ASN A 14 -11.63 0.84 -33.51
C ASN A 14 -10.61 -0.08 -32.81
N SER A 15 -9.33 0.29 -32.80
CA SER A 15 -8.30 -0.47 -32.10
C SER A 15 -8.53 -0.53 -30.59
N LEU A 16 -9.06 0.54 -29.98
CA LEU A 16 -9.41 0.53 -28.55
C LEU A 16 -10.65 -0.31 -28.26
N ARG A 17 -11.58 -0.42 -29.21
CA ARG A 17 -12.77 -1.25 -29.09
C ARG A 17 -12.42 -2.74 -29.00
N ASP A 18 -11.51 -3.20 -29.87
CA ASP A 18 -11.03 -4.59 -29.89
C ASP A 18 -10.35 -4.97 -28.56
N VAL A 19 -9.59 -4.04 -27.97
CA VAL A 19 -8.96 -4.25 -26.65
C VAL A 19 -10.01 -4.32 -25.54
N LEU A 20 -11.03 -3.46 -25.58
CA LEU A 20 -12.09 -3.46 -24.56
C LEU A 20 -12.91 -4.76 -24.56
N ASP A 21 -13.21 -5.29 -25.75
CA ASP A 21 -13.94 -6.55 -25.90
C ASP A 21 -13.15 -7.75 -25.33
N SER A 22 -11.81 -7.69 -25.38
CA SER A 22 -10.96 -8.73 -24.78
C SER A 22 -10.97 -8.69 -23.24
N VAL A 23 -11.11 -7.51 -22.62
CA VAL A 23 -11.15 -7.35 -21.15
C VAL A 23 -12.47 -7.84 -20.56
N GLN A 24 -13.59 -7.72 -21.29
CA GLN A 24 -14.89 -8.20 -20.81
C GLN A 24 -15.03 -9.73 -20.89
N LYS A 25 -14.21 -10.43 -21.67
CA LYS A 25 -14.32 -11.88 -21.87
C LYS A 25 -13.76 -12.72 -20.70
N ASP A 26 -12.92 -12.15 -19.84
CA ASP A 26 -12.33 -12.86 -18.69
C ASP A 26 -13.15 -12.73 -17.38
N GLY A 27 -14.32 -12.10 -17.43
CA GLY A 27 -15.17 -11.81 -16.27
C GLY A 27 -16.29 -12.81 -15.96
N GLY A 28 -16.14 -14.11 -16.25
CA GLY A 28 -17.23 -15.07 -16.04
C GLY A 28 -16.80 -16.52 -15.80
N GLY A 29 -16.60 -16.91 -14.54
CA GLY A 29 -16.33 -18.29 -14.14
C GLY A 29 -16.59 -18.54 -12.65
N SER A 30 -17.86 -18.73 -12.29
CA SER A 30 -18.31 -19.19 -10.97
C SER A 30 -18.35 -20.71 -10.96
N GLU A 31 -17.40 -21.37 -10.29
CA GLU A 31 -17.50 -22.81 -9.97
C GLU A 31 -17.50 -23.03 -8.46
N ARG A 32 -18.65 -23.47 -7.94
CA ARG A 32 -18.85 -23.96 -6.57
C ARG A 32 -18.46 -25.44 -6.53
N GLY A 33 -17.34 -25.76 -5.88
CA GLY A 33 -16.98 -27.12 -5.50
C GLY A 33 -17.15 -27.33 -4.00
N LEU A 34 -18.21 -28.04 -3.61
CA LEU A 34 -18.52 -28.43 -2.23
C LEU A 34 -18.13 -29.91 -2.05
N LEU A 35 -17.10 -30.23 -1.26
CA LEU A 35 -16.90 -31.59 -0.72
C LEU A 35 -16.43 -31.57 0.74
N LYS A 36 -16.80 -32.64 1.43
CA LYS A 36 -17.23 -32.74 2.83
C LYS A 36 -16.12 -32.80 3.88
N ALA A 37 -16.57 -32.46 5.09
CA ALA A 37 -16.10 -32.74 6.44
C ALA A 37 -15.13 -33.92 6.64
N ASP A 38 -14.13 -33.70 7.50
CA ASP A 38 -13.66 -34.69 8.46
C ASP A 38 -13.39 -34.01 9.81
N LEU A 39 -13.93 -34.64 10.86
CA LEU A 39 -13.83 -34.29 12.27
C LEU A 39 -12.47 -34.75 12.83
N LEU A 40 -12.15 -34.34 14.07
CA LEU A 40 -11.03 -34.77 14.95
C LEU A 40 -9.80 -33.84 14.86
N GLN A 41 -9.25 -33.21 15.90
CA GLN A 41 -9.25 -33.41 17.34
C GLN A 41 -9.07 -32.07 18.08
N ARG A 42 -9.57 -32.01 19.31
CA ARG A 42 -9.45 -30.91 20.27
C ARG A 42 -8.40 -31.26 21.33
N ALA A 43 -7.35 -30.45 21.50
CA ALA A 43 -6.53 -30.28 22.71
C ALA A 43 -5.42 -29.23 22.48
N PRO A 44 -4.74 -28.69 23.52
CA PRO A 44 -5.23 -27.97 24.69
C PRO A 44 -4.86 -26.45 24.61
N VAL A 45 -5.53 -25.64 25.44
CA VAL A 45 -5.25 -24.20 25.57
C VAL A 45 -3.87 -24.01 26.22
N ARG A 46 -2.89 -23.52 25.46
CA ARG A 46 -1.65 -22.96 26.00
C ARG A 46 -1.74 -21.44 25.89
N SER A 47 -1.80 -20.77 27.03
CA SER A 47 -1.76 -19.31 27.12
C SER A 47 -0.46 -18.77 26.52
N SER A 48 -0.52 -18.27 25.29
CA SER A 48 0.49 -17.37 24.76
C SER A 48 -0.10 -15.96 24.77
N ILE A 49 0.56 -15.06 25.48
CA ILE A 49 0.38 -13.62 25.30
C ILE A 49 0.70 -13.37 23.82
N ARG A 50 -0.34 -13.19 22.99
CA ARG A 50 -0.15 -12.82 21.59
C ARG A 50 0.27 -11.35 21.56
N PRO A 51 1.38 -11.00 20.89
CA PRO A 51 1.60 -9.62 20.50
C PRO A 51 0.36 -9.14 19.75
N ARG A 52 -0.04 -7.89 19.95
CA ARG A 52 -1.20 -7.26 19.30
C ARG A 52 -0.97 -7.24 17.78
N GLY A 53 -1.29 -8.35 17.13
CA GLY A 53 -1.28 -8.55 15.69
C GLY A 53 -2.64 -8.16 15.13
N CYS A 54 -2.59 -7.37 14.05
CA CYS A 54 -3.74 -6.83 13.35
C CYS A 54 -4.73 -7.95 12.97
N SER A 55 -5.97 -7.83 13.40
CA SER A 55 -7.06 -8.73 13.02
C SER A 55 -8.10 -7.96 12.21
N ARG A 56 -7.76 -7.68 10.95
CA ARG A 56 -8.74 -7.39 9.89
C ARG A 56 -8.15 -7.75 8.53
N GLY A 57 -8.48 -8.98 8.10
CA GLY A 57 -8.72 -9.39 6.71
C GLY A 57 -7.55 -9.30 5.73
N ASP A 58 -7.03 -10.47 5.36
CA ASP A 58 -5.85 -10.71 4.51
C ASP A 58 -4.52 -10.50 5.24
N GLY A 59 -3.66 -11.49 5.27
CA GLY A 59 -2.36 -11.44 5.96
C GLY A 59 -1.34 -10.55 5.27
N SER A 60 -1.79 -9.50 4.57
CA SER A 60 -0.96 -8.57 3.82
C SER A 60 -0.35 -7.52 4.74
N GLN A 61 0.91 -7.19 4.46
CA GLN A 61 1.65 -6.19 5.21
C GLN A 61 1.09 -4.78 4.93
N PRO A 62 1.12 -3.86 5.90
CA PRO A 62 0.57 -2.52 5.71
C PRO A 62 1.38 -1.75 4.66
N ARG A 63 0.72 -1.12 3.69
CA ARG A 63 1.41 -0.38 2.62
C ARG A 63 1.89 1.00 3.05
N ASP A 64 1.21 1.60 4.00
CA ASP A 64 1.47 2.94 4.53
C ASP A 64 0.87 3.09 5.95
N CYS A 65 1.02 4.26 6.55
CA CYS A 65 0.49 4.55 7.88
C CYS A 65 -1.04 4.52 7.96
N SER A 66 -1.75 4.67 6.84
CA SER A 66 -3.22 4.61 6.82
C SER A 66 -3.73 3.19 7.04
N ASP A 67 -3.07 2.18 6.45
CA ASP A 67 -3.36 0.76 6.70
C ASP A 67 -3.09 0.41 8.17
N ILE A 68 -2.00 0.94 8.73
CA ILE A 68 -1.62 0.76 10.15
C ILE A 68 -2.68 1.39 11.06
N TYR A 69 -3.12 2.61 10.75
CA TYR A 69 -4.18 3.28 11.50
C TYR A 69 -5.52 2.51 11.41
N ALA A 70 -5.88 2.03 10.21
CA ALA A 70 -7.09 1.22 10.00
C ALA A 70 -7.08 -0.08 10.82
N SER A 71 -5.89 -0.61 11.14
CA SER A 71 -5.73 -1.80 12.00
C SER A 71 -5.97 -1.55 13.50
N GLY A 72 -6.17 -0.28 13.90
CA GLY A 72 -6.45 0.12 15.28
C GLY A 72 -5.26 0.73 16.02
N GLN A 73 -4.10 0.88 15.38
CA GLN A 73 -2.97 1.60 15.97
C GLN A 73 -3.27 3.10 16.04
N ARG A 74 -2.90 3.74 17.16
CA ARG A 74 -3.20 5.16 17.45
C ARG A 74 -2.02 5.94 18.01
N GLU A 75 -0.88 5.29 18.20
CA GLU A 75 0.31 5.91 18.76
C GLU A 75 1.16 6.48 17.62
N ASP A 76 1.65 7.70 17.79
CA ASP A 76 2.64 8.27 16.87
C ASP A 76 3.96 7.52 17.04
N GLY A 77 4.67 7.24 15.94
CA GLY A 77 5.92 6.52 16.06
C GLY A 77 6.47 5.98 14.75
N ILE A 78 7.55 5.21 14.86
CA ILE A 78 8.16 4.56 13.71
C ILE A 78 7.47 3.23 13.45
N TYR A 79 7.07 3.01 12.20
CA TYR A 79 6.47 1.78 11.75
C TYR A 79 7.12 1.29 10.46
N SER A 80 7.06 -0.02 10.22
CA SER A 80 7.45 -0.62 8.94
C SER A 80 6.25 -0.64 7.99
N VAL A 81 6.46 -0.15 6.77
CA VAL A 81 5.48 -0.13 5.69
C VAL A 81 6.04 -0.83 4.45
N PHE A 82 5.14 -1.39 3.63
CA PHE A 82 5.47 -2.28 2.52
C PHE A 82 4.73 -1.85 1.25
N PRO A 83 5.16 -0.78 0.55
CA PRO A 83 4.51 -0.33 -0.66
C PRO A 83 4.59 -1.37 -1.80
N ILE A 84 3.67 -1.26 -2.77
CA ILE A 84 3.49 -2.23 -3.86
C ILE A 84 4.79 -2.55 -4.61
N HIS A 85 5.59 -1.52 -4.89
CA HIS A 85 6.84 -1.67 -5.66
C HIS A 85 8.09 -1.86 -4.79
N LEU A 86 7.91 -2.00 -3.47
CA LEU A 86 9.00 -2.19 -2.51
C LEU A 86 8.60 -3.22 -1.43
N PRO A 87 8.53 -4.51 -1.79
CA PRO A 87 8.05 -5.57 -0.89
C PRO A 87 9.01 -5.86 0.28
N SER A 88 10.26 -5.41 0.22
CA SER A 88 11.17 -5.46 1.36
C SER A 88 10.72 -4.52 2.50
N GLY A 89 9.91 -3.52 2.17
CA GLY A 89 9.48 -2.47 3.09
C GLY A 89 10.61 -1.56 3.55
N PHE A 90 10.23 -0.54 4.29
CA PHE A 90 11.13 0.39 4.98
C PHE A 90 10.40 1.03 6.16
N GLN A 91 11.16 1.73 7.01
CA GLN A 91 10.60 2.40 8.18
C GLN A 91 10.18 3.82 7.82
N VAL A 92 9.06 4.27 8.41
CA VAL A 92 8.53 5.64 8.28
C VAL A 92 8.04 6.12 9.63
N TYR A 93 7.94 7.43 9.81
CA TYR A 93 7.24 8.00 10.94
C TYR A 93 5.76 8.13 10.60
N CYS A 94 4.90 7.52 11.41
CA CYS A 94 3.47 7.67 11.32
C CYS A 94 2.97 8.67 12.36
N ASP A 95 2.29 9.69 11.88
CA ASP A 95 1.48 10.57 12.71
C ASP A 95 0.04 10.02 12.73
N MET A 96 -0.34 9.49 13.89
CA MET A 96 -1.62 8.87 14.19
C MET A 96 -2.54 9.81 14.99
N SER A 97 -2.06 10.98 15.40
CA SER A 97 -2.76 11.88 16.32
C SER A 97 -3.31 13.13 15.61
N THR A 98 -2.59 13.67 14.63
CA THR A 98 -2.96 14.92 13.94
C THR A 98 -4.02 14.69 12.88
N ASP A 99 -5.05 15.55 12.87
CA ASP A 99 -6.06 15.63 11.80
C ASP A 99 -6.68 14.29 11.38
N GLY A 100 -6.96 13.43 12.37
CA GLY A 100 -7.57 12.10 12.13
C GLY A 100 -6.58 10.96 11.95
N GLY A 101 -5.27 11.24 11.91
CA GLY A 101 -4.20 10.25 11.93
C GLY A 101 -4.04 9.41 10.65
N GLY A 102 -3.08 8.49 10.68
CA GLY A 102 -2.75 7.63 9.55
C GLY A 102 -1.83 8.31 8.52
N TRP A 103 -1.18 9.40 8.91
CA TRP A 103 -0.29 10.15 8.04
C TRP A 103 1.10 9.53 7.99
N THR A 104 1.56 9.22 6.79
CA THR A 104 2.98 8.89 6.54
C THR A 104 3.76 10.19 6.39
N VAL A 105 4.64 10.50 7.35
CA VAL A 105 5.47 11.70 7.29
C VAL A 105 6.65 11.44 6.36
N PHE A 106 6.61 12.06 5.18
CA PHE A 106 7.68 11.91 4.18
C PHE A 106 8.74 13.01 4.24
N GLN A 107 8.43 14.14 4.87
CA GLN A 107 9.36 15.23 5.11
C GLN A 107 9.04 15.90 6.45
N ARG A 108 10.08 16.20 7.25
CA ARG A 108 9.96 16.91 8.53
C ARG A 108 11.06 17.96 8.69
N ARG A 109 10.69 19.15 9.16
CA ARG A 109 11.57 20.25 9.60
C ARG A 109 11.16 20.71 10.99
N GLU A 110 12.12 20.93 11.87
CA GLU A 110 11.85 21.36 13.24
C GLU A 110 12.93 22.27 13.83
N ASP A 111 14.21 21.95 13.63
CA ASP A 111 15.33 22.62 14.32
C ASP A 111 16.50 23.00 13.39
N GLY A 112 16.44 22.63 12.11
CA GLY A 112 17.51 22.87 11.15
C GLY A 112 18.75 21.97 11.31
N SER A 113 18.65 20.88 12.08
CA SER A 113 19.73 19.91 12.28
C SER A 113 20.17 19.18 11.01
N VAL A 114 19.32 19.15 9.97
CA VAL A 114 19.62 18.52 8.69
C VAL A 114 19.68 19.57 7.59
N ASN A 115 20.77 19.56 6.81
CA ASN A 115 20.86 20.38 5.60
C ASN A 115 19.95 19.80 4.50
N PHE A 116 19.00 20.59 4.02
CA PHE A 116 18.12 20.24 2.89
C PHE A 116 18.63 20.75 1.53
N PHE A 117 19.64 21.63 1.49
CA PHE A 117 20.27 22.00 0.23
C PHE A 117 21.20 20.88 -0.24
N ARG A 118 20.66 19.99 -1.09
CA ARG A 118 21.30 18.75 -1.54
C ARG A 118 21.11 18.54 -3.06
N GLU A 119 21.98 17.72 -3.62
CA GLU A 119 21.88 17.25 -5.01
C GLU A 119 20.73 16.25 -5.20
N TRP A 120 20.29 16.07 -6.46
CA TRP A 120 19.18 15.21 -6.83
C TRP A 120 19.28 13.78 -6.27
N ALA A 121 20.48 13.19 -6.29
CA ALA A 121 20.69 11.83 -5.80
C ALA A 121 20.24 11.66 -4.34
N ALA A 122 20.48 12.65 -3.48
CA ALA A 122 20.06 12.59 -2.08
C ALA A 122 18.54 12.61 -1.92
N TYR A 123 17.83 13.40 -2.73
CA TYR A 123 16.36 13.43 -2.71
C TYR A 123 15.72 12.16 -3.25
N ARG A 124 16.41 11.46 -4.15
CA ARG A 124 15.95 10.15 -4.64
C ARG A 124 16.16 9.05 -3.58
N GLU A 125 17.23 9.15 -2.79
CA GLU A 125 17.65 8.10 -1.84
C GLU A 125 17.13 8.31 -0.41
N GLY A 126 16.71 9.53 -0.07
CA GLY A 126 16.36 9.91 1.29
C GLY A 126 17.57 10.40 2.10
N PHE A 127 17.31 11.28 3.06
CA PHE A 127 18.34 11.74 4.00
C PHE A 127 17.74 12.22 5.33
N GLY A 128 18.58 12.30 6.36
CA GLY A 128 18.17 12.70 7.71
C GLY A 128 17.84 11.50 8.60
N LYS A 129 17.07 11.72 9.66
CA LYS A 129 16.63 10.67 10.60
C LYS A 129 15.11 10.72 10.75
N ILE A 130 14.45 9.57 10.59
CA ILE A 130 12.98 9.45 10.68
C ILE A 130 12.42 9.95 12.03
N THR A 131 13.22 9.90 13.10
CA THR A 131 12.87 10.44 14.42
C THR A 131 13.01 11.96 14.56
N GLY A 132 13.51 12.67 13.55
CA GLY A 132 13.72 14.11 13.53
C GLY A 132 13.58 14.66 12.11
N GLU A 133 14.44 15.61 11.71
CA GLU A 133 14.40 16.13 10.34
C GLU A 133 14.84 15.09 9.30
N HIS A 134 14.02 14.93 8.25
CA HIS A 134 14.31 13.98 7.17
C HIS A 134 13.53 14.26 5.87
N TRP A 135 13.96 13.57 4.82
CA TRP A 135 13.29 13.33 3.56
C TRP A 135 13.33 11.82 3.30
N LEU A 136 12.16 11.19 3.11
CA LEU A 136 12.05 9.75 2.80
C LEU A 136 12.47 9.41 1.38
#